data_AF-A0A8S9UN82-F1
#
_entry.id   AF-A0A8S9UN82-F1
#
_cell.length_a   1.000
_cell.length_b   1.000
_cell.length_c   1.000
_cell.angle_alpha   90.00
_cell.angle_beta   90.00
_cell.angle_gamma   90.00
#
_symmetry.space_group_name_H-M   'P 1'
#
loop_
_entity.id
_entity.type
_entity.pdbx_description
1 polymer ?
#
loop_
_entity_poly.entity_id
_entity_poly.type
_entity_poly.pdbx_seq_one_letter_code
_entity_poly.pdbx_strand_id
1 'polypeptide(L)'
;MLSSSFKRVENGSITASWPRASEYSDGDGRALKLPQNVEDTLAKVLPSEDLLDRPEFDAREFINRNFPDEQSLGDIGDFVSGLRGRMKELDDSLSRASQDQSLAAHQALLDLKEAKTASQQLFHKIHDIRGKAEQSEVMVQEICRDIKQLDYAKRHLQTTLTALKRLHMLVNAVDQLEFMS
;
A
#
# COMPACT_ATOMS: atom_id res chain seq x y z
N MET A 1 -15.73 26.48 -4.02
CA MET A 1 -16.72 26.45 -2.92
C MET A 1 -18.02 25.94 -3.50
N LEU A 2 -18.28 24.64 -3.41
CA LEU A 2 -19.58 24.06 -3.76
C LEU A 2 -19.99 23.11 -2.65
N SER A 3 -21.30 23.14 -2.41
CA SER A 3 -21.94 23.04 -1.12
C SER A 3 -21.92 21.63 -0.53
N SER A 4 -21.67 21.60 0.78
CA SER A 4 -21.88 20.45 1.64
C SER A 4 -23.33 20.01 1.60
N SER A 5 -23.60 18.79 1.11
CA SER A 5 -24.86 18.08 1.31
C SER A 5 -24.60 16.61 1.61
N PHE A 6 -23.71 16.36 2.57
CA PHE A 6 -23.66 15.09 3.28
C PHE A 6 -24.53 15.23 4.53
N LYS A 7 -25.80 14.81 4.44
CA LYS A 7 -26.70 14.83 5.59
C LYS A 7 -26.28 13.74 6.58
N ARG A 8 -26.11 14.18 7.82
CA ARG A 8 -25.80 13.45 9.05
C ARG A 8 -26.67 12.20 9.23
N VAL A 9 -26.01 11.10 9.59
CA VAL A 9 -26.63 9.85 10.06
C VAL A 9 -27.21 10.10 11.45
N GLU A 10 -28.53 10.16 11.56
CA GLU A 10 -29.24 9.99 12.83
C GLU A 10 -30.19 8.80 12.71
N ASN A 11 -30.04 7.86 13.63
CA ASN A 11 -30.97 6.77 13.95
C ASN A 11 -31.32 5.80 12.79
N GLY A 12 -30.36 4.96 12.41
CA GLY A 12 -30.61 3.57 11.99
C GLY A 12 -31.56 3.31 10.80
N SER A 13 -31.93 4.32 10.03
CA SER A 13 -32.79 4.17 8.86
C SER A 13 -32.36 5.18 7.80
N ILE A 14 -31.62 4.70 6.79
CA ILE A 14 -31.24 5.50 5.62
C ILE A 14 -32.49 5.69 4.78
N THR A 15 -33.27 6.74 5.06
CA THR A 15 -34.30 7.21 4.13
C THR A 15 -33.61 8.14 3.13
N ALA A 16 -33.05 7.56 2.07
CA ALA A 16 -32.60 8.33 0.92
C ALA A 16 -33.84 8.96 0.25
N SER A 17 -34.16 10.19 0.64
CA SER A 17 -35.14 11.01 -0.08
C SER A 17 -34.45 11.50 -1.35
N TRP A 18 -34.54 10.69 -2.41
CA TRP A 18 -34.13 11.09 -3.74
C TRP A 18 -35.04 12.25 -4.20
N PRO A 19 -34.49 13.36 -4.70
CA PRO A 19 -35.28 14.41 -5.33
C PRO A 19 -36.16 13.80 -6.42
N ARG A 20 -37.40 14.26 -6.52
CA ARG A 20 -38.34 13.74 -7.53
C ARG A 20 -37.75 14.07 -8.91
N ALA A 21 -37.81 13.17 -9.88
CA ALA A 21 -37.21 13.34 -11.21
C ALA A 21 -37.61 14.67 -11.91
N SER A 22 -38.72 15.29 -11.51
CA SER A 22 -39.17 16.62 -11.95
C SER A 22 -38.31 17.80 -11.48
N GLU A 23 -37.38 17.62 -10.53
CA GLU A 23 -36.47 18.67 -10.04
C GLU A 23 -35.14 18.73 -10.79
N TYR A 24 -34.87 17.81 -11.72
CA TYR A 24 -33.66 17.77 -12.55
C TYR A 24 -33.87 18.22 -14.01
N SER A 25 -35.07 18.67 -14.36
CA SER A 25 -35.33 19.21 -15.70
C SER A 25 -34.91 20.68 -15.77
N ASP A 26 -33.67 20.93 -16.19
CA ASP A 26 -33.41 22.16 -16.94
C ASP A 26 -34.23 22.08 -18.24
N GLY A 27 -34.82 23.19 -18.66
CA GLY A 27 -35.95 23.26 -19.62
C GLY A 27 -35.65 22.85 -21.07
N ASP A 28 -34.56 22.12 -21.33
CA ASP A 28 -34.19 21.56 -22.62
C ASP A 28 -33.89 20.08 -22.39
N GLY A 29 -34.57 19.17 -23.09
CA GLY A 29 -34.50 17.71 -22.89
C GLY A 29 -33.16 17.07 -23.27
N ARG A 30 -32.04 17.74 -23.01
CA ARG A 30 -30.68 17.28 -23.29
C ARG A 30 -30.16 16.51 -22.09
N ALA A 31 -29.98 15.21 -22.29
CA ALA A 31 -29.29 14.34 -21.35
C ALA A 31 -27.96 14.98 -20.90
N LEU A 32 -27.69 15.02 -19.59
CA LEU A 32 -26.40 15.44 -19.05
C LEU A 32 -25.32 14.51 -19.60
N LYS A 33 -24.53 14.97 -20.56
CA LYS A 33 -23.40 14.21 -21.11
C LYS A 33 -22.23 14.26 -20.14
N LEU A 34 -21.67 13.10 -19.79
CA LEU A 34 -20.49 13.05 -18.94
C LEU A 34 -19.26 13.52 -19.75
N PRO A 35 -18.18 13.97 -19.09
CA PRO A 35 -16.92 14.25 -19.77
C PRO A 35 -16.38 12.99 -20.46
N GLN A 36 -15.91 13.09 -21.71
CA GLN A 36 -15.51 11.91 -22.50
C GLN A 36 -14.46 11.02 -21.83
N ASN A 37 -13.54 11.60 -21.06
CA ASN A 37 -12.53 10.83 -20.33
C ASN A 37 -13.14 9.92 -19.25
N VAL A 38 -14.27 10.32 -18.67
CA VAL A 38 -15.01 9.53 -17.67
C VAL A 38 -15.81 8.43 -18.36
N GLU A 39 -16.47 8.73 -19.47
CA GLU A 39 -17.21 7.75 -20.29
C GLU A 39 -16.29 6.64 -20.81
N ASP A 40 -15.13 7.00 -21.36
CA ASP A 40 -14.13 6.04 -21.87
C ASP A 40 -13.57 5.12 -20.79
N THR A 41 -13.44 5.63 -19.56
CA THR A 41 -12.92 4.86 -18.42
C THR A 41 -14.01 3.92 -17.90
N LEU A 42 -15.25 4.39 -17.79
CA LEU A 42 -16.38 3.57 -17.37
C LEU A 42 -16.63 2.44 -18.37
N ALA A 43 -16.61 2.71 -19.68
CA ALA A 43 -16.79 1.68 -20.71
C ALA A 43 -15.72 0.57 -20.67
N LYS A 44 -14.49 0.88 -20.22
CA LYS A 44 -13.41 -0.10 -20.06
C LYS A 44 -13.52 -0.93 -18.79
N VAL A 45 -13.98 -0.32 -17.70
CA VAL A 45 -14.05 -0.96 -16.37
C VAL A 45 -15.37 -1.71 -16.17
N LEU A 46 -16.43 -1.26 -16.83
CA LEU A 46 -17.79 -1.81 -16.78
C LEU A 46 -18.36 -1.92 -18.21
N PRO A 47 -17.98 -2.95 -18.98
CA PRO A 47 -18.63 -3.22 -20.25
C PRO A 47 -20.07 -3.65 -19.99
N SER A 48 -21.05 -2.78 -20.32
CA SER A 48 -22.47 -3.11 -20.25
C SER A 48 -23.03 -3.47 -21.62
N GLU A 49 -23.76 -4.58 -21.69
CA GLU A 49 -24.52 -4.99 -22.88
C GLU A 49 -26.00 -4.57 -22.78
N ASP A 50 -26.41 -3.89 -21.69
CA ASP A 50 -27.81 -3.47 -21.53
C ASP A 50 -28.18 -2.43 -22.58
N LEU A 51 -29.33 -2.66 -23.24
CA LEU A 51 -29.89 -1.74 -24.22
C LEU A 51 -30.21 -0.38 -23.60
N LEU A 52 -30.51 -0.36 -22.29
CA LEU A 52 -30.80 0.86 -21.52
C LEU A 52 -29.53 1.69 -21.22
N ASP A 53 -28.35 1.09 -21.28
CA ASP A 53 -27.08 1.75 -20.96
C ASP A 53 -26.40 2.37 -22.20
N ARG A 54 -27.01 2.20 -23.39
CA ARG A 54 -26.46 2.73 -24.64
C ARG A 54 -26.61 4.25 -24.69
N PRO A 55 -25.56 4.99 -25.11
CA PRO A 55 -25.62 6.44 -25.21
C PRO A 55 -26.66 6.94 -26.23
N GLU A 56 -27.06 6.09 -27.19
CA GLU A 56 -28.12 6.35 -28.17
C GLU A 56 -29.49 5.79 -27.78
N PHE A 57 -29.73 5.42 -26.52
CA PHE A 57 -31.02 4.86 -26.11
C PHE A 57 -32.19 5.83 -26.36
N ASP A 58 -33.11 5.45 -27.26
CA ASP A 58 -34.38 6.14 -27.46
C ASP A 58 -35.53 5.39 -26.78
N ALA A 59 -36.08 6.01 -25.74
CA ALA A 59 -37.23 5.48 -25.00
C ALA A 59 -38.47 5.30 -25.89
N ARG A 60 -38.66 6.13 -26.92
CA ARG A 60 -39.82 6.03 -27.82
C ARG A 60 -39.69 4.84 -28.75
N GLU A 61 -38.54 4.68 -29.40
CA GLU A 61 -38.24 3.50 -30.22
C GLU A 61 -38.31 2.22 -29.37
N PHE A 62 -37.79 2.26 -28.15
CA PHE A 62 -37.86 1.14 -27.22
C PHE A 62 -39.31 0.76 -26.89
N ILE A 63 -40.16 1.73 -26.53
CA ILE A 63 -41.58 1.47 -26.22
C ILE A 63 -42.31 0.95 -27.46
N ASN A 64 -42.13 1.60 -28.63
CA ASN A 64 -42.79 1.19 -29.88
C ASN A 64 -42.34 -0.21 -30.36
N ARG A 65 -41.11 -0.63 -30.04
CA ARG A 65 -40.62 -1.98 -30.33
C ARG A 65 -41.18 -3.03 -29.39
N ASN A 66 -41.43 -2.69 -28.12
CA ASN A 66 -42.02 -3.60 -27.14
C ASN A 66 -43.57 -3.64 -27.22
N PHE A 67 -44.21 -2.57 -27.69
CA PHE A 67 -45.67 -2.43 -27.83
C PHE A 67 -46.06 -1.88 -29.21
N PRO A 68 -46.08 -2.73 -30.28
CA PRO A 68 -46.30 -2.27 -31.65
C PRO A 68 -47.78 -1.97 -31.98
N ASP A 69 -48.72 -2.59 -31.27
CA ASP A 69 -50.16 -2.54 -31.55
C ASP A 69 -51.02 -2.41 -30.27
N GLU A 70 -52.29 -2.01 -30.40
CA GLU A 70 -53.19 -1.80 -29.26
C GLU A 70 -53.48 -3.06 -28.43
N GLN A 71 -53.29 -4.24 -29.00
CA GLN A 71 -53.48 -5.50 -28.28
C GLN A 71 -52.31 -5.78 -27.32
N SER A 72 -51.08 -5.42 -27.67
CA SER A 72 -49.90 -5.54 -26.79
C SER A 72 -49.98 -4.67 -25.53
N LEU A 73 -50.76 -3.58 -25.56
CA LEU A 73 -50.99 -2.70 -24.40
C LEU A 73 -51.75 -3.38 -23.26
N GLY A 74 -52.40 -4.52 -23.50
CA GLY A 74 -53.02 -5.33 -22.45
C GLY A 74 -52.01 -5.89 -21.43
N ASP A 75 -50.79 -6.18 -21.88
CA ASP A 75 -49.73 -6.81 -21.07
C ASP A 75 -48.81 -5.78 -20.38
N ILE A 76 -49.14 -4.49 -20.47
CA ILE A 76 -48.31 -3.41 -19.92
C ILE A 76 -48.16 -3.51 -18.40
N GLY A 77 -49.19 -3.99 -17.69
CA GLY A 77 -49.16 -4.18 -16.25
C GLY A 77 -48.09 -5.19 -15.82
N ASP A 78 -47.99 -6.30 -16.54
CA ASP A 78 -47.01 -7.36 -16.27
C ASP A 78 -45.60 -6.91 -16.65
N PHE A 79 -45.44 -6.19 -17.76
CA PHE A 79 -44.16 -5.59 -18.16
C PHE A 79 -43.65 -4.58 -17.12
N VAL A 80 -44.51 -3.67 -16.65
CA VAL A 80 -44.17 -2.69 -15.61
C VAL A 80 -43.85 -3.38 -14.28
N SER A 81 -44.58 -4.44 -13.93
CA SER A 81 -44.31 -5.25 -12.75
C SER A 81 -42.93 -5.92 -12.84
N GLY A 82 -42.60 -6.52 -13.99
CA GLY A 82 -41.30 -7.13 -14.25
C GLY A 82 -40.15 -6.11 -14.20
N LEU A 83 -40.33 -4.92 -14.77
CA LEU A 83 -39.34 -3.85 -14.70
C LEU A 83 -39.13 -3.37 -13.25
N ARG A 84 -40.21 -3.24 -12.48
CA ARG A 84 -40.14 -2.89 -11.05
C ARG A 84 -39.43 -3.98 -10.23
N GLY A 85 -39.63 -5.25 -10.58
CA GLY A 85 -38.89 -6.38 -10.01
C GLY A 85 -37.39 -6.27 -10.29
N ARG A 86 -37.00 -6.07 -11.56
CA ARG A 86 -35.59 -5.86 -11.95
C ARG A 86 -34.95 -4.66 -11.27
N MET A 87 -35.68 -3.55 -11.14
CA MET A 87 -35.20 -2.36 -10.43
C MET A 87 -34.94 -2.66 -8.95
N LYS A 88 -35.83 -3.41 -8.30
CA LYS A 88 -35.64 -3.83 -6.91
C LYS A 88 -34.44 -4.77 -6.74
N GLU A 89 -34.29 -5.74 -7.64
CA GLU A 89 -33.12 -6.65 -7.62
C GLU A 89 -31.81 -5.89 -7.81
N LEU A 90 -31.80 -4.90 -8.70
CA LEU A 90 -30.64 -4.04 -8.93
C LEU A 90 -30.33 -3.17 -7.69
N ASP A 91 -31.34 -2.56 -7.06
CA ASP A 91 -31.17 -1.80 -5.82
C ASP A 91 -30.60 -2.68 -4.68
N ASP A 92 -31.13 -3.90 -4.53
CA ASP A 92 -30.65 -4.86 -3.54
C ASP A 92 -29.19 -5.27 -3.83
N SER A 93 -28.84 -5.48 -5.11
CA SER A 93 -27.47 -5.78 -5.54
C SER A 93 -26.52 -4.61 -5.27
N LEU A 94 -26.93 -3.38 -5.62
CA LEU A 94 -26.15 -2.16 -5.40
C LEU A 94 -25.92 -1.91 -3.91
N SER A 95 -26.95 -2.08 -3.08
CA SER A 95 -26.82 -1.93 -1.63
C SER A 95 -25.82 -2.93 -1.04
N ARG A 96 -25.83 -4.18 -1.51
CA ARG A 96 -24.86 -5.20 -1.09
C ARG A 96 -23.45 -4.85 -1.55
N ALA A 97 -23.29 -4.53 -2.84
CA ALA A 97 -21.99 -4.16 -3.40
C ALA A 97 -21.39 -2.93 -2.68
N SER A 98 -22.21 -1.93 -2.36
CA SER A 98 -21.78 -0.76 -1.60
C SER A 98 -21.34 -1.12 -0.18
N GLN A 99 -22.03 -2.04 0.49
CA GLN A 99 -21.67 -2.50 1.83
C GLN A 99 -20.35 -3.29 1.79
N ASP A 100 -20.22 -4.23 0.85
CA ASP A 100 -19.00 -5.04 0.66
C ASP A 100 -17.80 -4.16 0.33
N GLN A 101 -17.98 -3.17 -0.55
CA GLN A 101 -16.95 -2.20 -0.88
C GLN A 101 -16.53 -1.37 0.34
N SER A 102 -17.48 -0.95 1.19
CA SER A 102 -17.17 -0.23 2.42
C SER A 102 -16.36 -1.07 3.39
N LEU A 103 -16.70 -2.36 3.55
CA LEU A 103 -15.95 -3.28 4.41
C LEU A 103 -14.55 -3.55 3.86
N ALA A 104 -14.42 -3.82 2.56
CA ALA A 104 -13.14 -4.04 1.91
C ALA A 104 -12.23 -2.80 1.99
N ALA A 105 -12.79 -1.61 1.78
CA ALA A 105 -12.05 -0.35 1.90
C ALA A 105 -11.56 -0.13 3.34
N HIS A 106 -12.38 -0.45 4.34
CA HIS A 106 -11.97 -0.35 5.74
C HIS A 106 -10.82 -1.32 6.07
N GLN A 107 -10.92 -2.58 5.63
CA GLN A 107 -9.86 -3.57 5.85
C GLN A 107 -8.56 -3.15 5.17
N ALA A 108 -8.63 -2.70 3.91
CA ALA A 108 -7.45 -2.22 3.17
C ALA A 108 -6.76 -1.05 3.90
N LEU A 109 -7.51 -0.14 4.52
CA LEU A 109 -6.93 0.94 5.33
C LEU A 109 -6.22 0.43 6.58
N LEU A 110 -6.75 -0.60 7.24
CA LEU A 110 -6.10 -1.24 8.39
C LEU A 110 -4.80 -1.91 7.97
N ASP A 111 -4.83 -2.70 6.90
CA ASP A 111 -3.66 -3.40 6.36
C ASP A 111 -2.56 -2.41 5.95
N LEU A 112 -2.93 -1.30 5.30
CA LEU A 112 -1.98 -0.23 4.95
C LEU A 112 -1.37 0.44 6.18
N LYS A 113 -2.15 0.65 7.25
CA LYS A 113 -1.65 1.23 8.51
C LYS A 113 -0.68 0.28 9.21
N GLU A 114 -0.98 -1.01 9.21
CA GLU A 114 -0.10 -2.04 9.76
C GLU A 114 1.21 -2.12 8.95
N ALA A 115 1.12 -2.21 7.63
CA ALA A 115 2.29 -2.23 6.74
C ALA A 115 3.17 -0.98 6.93
N LYS A 116 2.57 0.20 7.07
CA LYS A 116 3.28 1.45 7.38
C LYS A 116 4.03 1.35 8.72
N THR A 117 3.38 0.81 9.75
CA THR A 117 3.98 0.65 11.08
C THR A 117 5.15 -0.33 11.04
N ALA A 118 4.97 -1.48 10.37
CA ALA A 118 6.03 -2.48 10.18
C ALA A 118 7.23 -1.89 9.43
N SER A 119 6.98 -1.09 8.38
CA SER A 119 8.03 -0.39 7.63
C SER A 119 8.81 0.59 8.53
N GLN A 120 8.12 1.38 9.36
CA GLN A 120 8.78 2.27 10.32
C GLN A 120 9.64 1.51 11.32
N GLN A 121 9.15 0.39 11.85
CA GLN A 121 9.92 -0.45 12.77
C GLN A 121 11.17 -1.02 12.10
N LEU A 122 11.07 -1.42 10.83
CA LEU A 122 12.21 -1.90 10.05
C LEU A 122 13.28 -0.81 9.90
N PHE A 123 12.89 0.43 9.58
CA PHE A 123 13.82 1.56 9.51
C PHE A 123 14.55 1.81 10.82
N HIS A 124 13.85 1.75 11.96
CA HIS A 124 14.49 1.87 13.27
C HIS A 124 15.50 0.74 13.50
N LYS A 125 15.11 -0.52 13.22
CA LYS A 125 16.02 -1.67 13.37
C LYS A 125 17.26 -1.55 12.50
N ILE A 126 17.12 -1.11 11.24
CA ILE A 126 18.26 -0.90 10.33
C ILE A 126 19.18 0.19 10.89
N HIS A 127 18.62 1.29 11.40
CA HIS A 127 19.39 2.35 12.02
C HIS A 127 20.17 1.86 13.25
N ASP A 128 19.52 1.07 14.13
CA ASP A 128 20.15 0.49 15.30
C ASP A 128 21.28 -0.49 14.94
N ILE A 129 21.07 -1.33 13.92
CA ILE A 129 22.09 -2.24 13.41
C ILE A 129 23.28 -1.45 12.88
N ARG A 130 23.03 -0.38 12.13
CA ARG A 130 24.09 0.50 11.61
C ARG A 130 24.89 1.14 12.74
N GLY A 131 24.23 1.68 13.75
CA GLY A 131 24.90 2.26 14.92
C GLY A 131 25.75 1.24 15.68
N LYS A 132 25.25 0.01 15.85
CA LYS A 132 26.02 -1.09 16.46
C LYS A 132 27.20 -1.53 15.60
N ALA A 133 27.05 -1.56 14.28
CA ALA A 133 28.12 -1.91 13.37
C ALA A 133 29.25 -0.87 13.40
N GLU A 134 28.92 0.42 13.43
CA GLU A 134 29.89 1.51 13.56
C GLU A 134 30.65 1.45 14.91
N GLN A 135 29.94 1.20 16.01
CA GLN A 135 30.59 0.95 17.31
C GLN A 135 31.50 -0.29 17.28
N SER A 136 31.06 -1.37 16.61
CA SER A 136 31.86 -2.57 16.44
C SER A 136 33.11 -2.31 15.59
N GLU A 137 33.03 -1.44 14.59
CA GLU A 137 34.18 -1.06 13.77
C GLU A 137 35.22 -0.34 14.62
N VAL A 138 34.82 0.65 15.42
CA VAL A 138 35.71 1.38 16.33
C VAL A 138 36.38 0.42 17.32
N MET A 139 35.59 -0.48 17.92
CA MET A 139 36.11 -1.49 18.86
C MET A 139 37.15 -2.40 18.19
N VAL A 140 36.89 -2.87 16.97
CA VAL A 140 37.84 -3.71 16.23
C VAL A 140 39.12 -2.95 15.88
N GLN A 141 39.02 -1.66 15.52
CA GLN A 141 40.18 -0.82 15.27
C GLN A 141 41.06 -0.68 16.51
N GLU A 142 40.47 -0.50 17.69
CA GLU A 142 41.19 -0.46 18.97
C GLU A 142 41.88 -1.80 19.28
N ILE A 143 41.18 -2.92 19.11
CA ILE A 143 41.76 -4.26 19.28
C ILE A 143 42.96 -4.45 18.34
N CYS A 144 42.84 -4.08 17.07
CA CYS A 144 43.93 -4.17 16.11
C CYS A 144 45.12 -3.28 16.47
N ARG A 145 44.87 -2.10 17.06
CA ARG A 145 45.92 -1.22 17.56
C ARG A 145 46.68 -1.87 18.71
N ASP A 146 45.96 -2.46 19.66
CA ASP A 146 46.55 -3.09 20.84
C ASP A 146 47.32 -4.35 20.46
N ILE A 147 46.81 -5.15 19.51
CA ILE A 147 47.55 -6.29 18.94
C ILE A 147 48.89 -5.84 18.34
N LYS A 148 48.92 -4.73 17.59
CA LYS A 148 50.17 -4.19 17.04
C LYS A 148 51.15 -3.76 18.13
N GLN A 149 50.66 -3.10 19.18
CA GLN A 149 51.50 -2.72 20.33
C GLN A 149 52.12 -3.94 21.01
N LEU A 150 51.31 -5.00 21.20
CA LEU A 150 51.78 -6.27 21.78
C LEU A 150 52.85 -6.94 20.90
N ASP A 151 52.69 -6.88 19.57
CA ASP A 151 53.66 -7.44 18.62
C ASP A 151 55.02 -6.71 18.69
N TYR A 152 55.00 -5.37 18.75
CA TYR A 152 56.22 -4.58 18.98
C TYR A 152 56.91 -4.96 20.29
N ALA A 153 56.15 -5.05 21.38
CA ALA A 153 56.69 -5.45 22.68
C ALA A 153 57.34 -6.85 22.61
N LYS A 154 56.66 -7.82 21.99
CA LYS A 154 57.19 -9.18 21.80
C LYS A 154 58.49 -9.16 21.00
N ARG A 155 58.56 -8.40 19.90
CA ARG A 155 59.78 -8.29 19.07
C ARG A 155 60.93 -7.64 19.83
N HIS A 156 60.66 -6.60 20.61
CA HIS A 156 61.66 -5.97 21.46
C HIS A 156 62.20 -6.95 22.51
N LEU A 157 61.32 -7.69 23.19
CA LEU A 157 61.73 -8.72 24.17
C LEU A 157 62.58 -9.82 23.52
N GLN A 158 62.20 -10.31 22.34
CA GLN A 158 62.99 -11.30 21.59
C GLN A 158 64.39 -10.77 21.21
N THR A 159 64.48 -9.49 20.85
CA THR A 159 65.74 -8.83 20.53
C THR A 159 66.63 -8.71 21.77
N THR A 160 66.07 -8.25 22.89
CA THR A 160 66.77 -8.15 24.17
C THR A 160 67.24 -9.51 24.68
N LEU A 161 66.41 -10.55 24.58
CA LEU A 161 66.79 -11.92 24.94
C LEU A 161 67.96 -12.42 24.10
N THR A 162 67.92 -12.18 22.78
CA THR A 162 69.02 -12.55 21.88
C THR A 162 70.31 -11.82 22.23
N ALA A 163 70.23 -10.51 22.50
CA ALA A 163 71.39 -9.71 22.91
C ALA A 163 71.97 -10.20 24.24
N LEU A 164 71.12 -10.49 25.23
CA LEU A 164 71.55 -11.03 26.52
C LEU A 164 72.22 -12.40 26.38
N LYS A 165 71.68 -13.30 25.55
CA LYS A 165 72.30 -14.60 25.25
C LYS A 165 73.70 -14.43 24.66
N ARG A 166 73.88 -13.48 23.74
CA ARG A 166 75.19 -13.16 23.15
C ARG A 166 76.15 -12.60 24.20
N LEU A 167 75.68 -11.73 25.07
CA LEU A 167 76.48 -11.17 26.17
C LEU A 167 76.92 -12.29 27.12
N HIS A 168 76.00 -13.16 27.56
CA HIS A 168 76.32 -14.31 28.40
C HIS A 168 77.35 -15.26 27.75
N MET A 169 77.22 -15.55 26.45
CA MET A 169 78.25 -16.32 25.73
C MET A 169 79.63 -15.64 25.76
N LEU A 170 79.67 -14.31 25.68
CA LEU A 170 80.91 -13.53 25.69
C LEU A 170 81.56 -13.53 27.08
N VAL A 171 80.79 -13.35 28.16
CA VAL A 171 81.29 -13.46 29.55
C VAL A 171 81.90 -14.83 29.78
N ASN A 172 81.18 -15.90 29.44
CA ASN A 172 81.67 -17.27 29.64
C ASN A 172 82.96 -17.55 28.84
N ALA A 173 83.11 -16.97 27.66
CA ALA A 173 84.34 -17.10 26.87
C ALA A 173 85.52 -16.36 27.52
N VAL A 174 85.28 -15.19 28.13
CA VAL A 174 86.30 -14.45 28.89
C VAL A 174 86.71 -15.24 30.14
N ASP A 175 85.74 -15.74 30.92
CA ASP A 175 86.02 -16.56 32.11
C ASP A 175 86.85 -17.81 31.77
N GLN A 176 86.57 -18.46 30.62
CA GLN A 176 87.36 -19.59 30.15
C GLN A 176 88.80 -19.21 29.82
N LEU A 177 89.02 -18.04 29.22
CA LEU A 177 90.37 -17.55 28.91
C LEU A 177 91.14 -17.17 30.18
N GLU A 178 90.48 -16.55 31.15
CA GLU A 178 91.09 -16.23 32.46
C GLU A 178 91.47 -17.50 33.24
N PHE A 179 90.65 -18.54 33.19
CA PHE A 179 90.97 -19.81 33.85
C PHE A 179 92.14 -20.55 33.18
N MET A 180 92.39 -20.31 31.89
CA MET A 180 93.47 -20.92 31.12
C MET A 180 94.79 -20.12 31.16
N SER A 181 94.80 -18.90 31.72
CA SER A 181 96.01 -18.08 31.91
C SER A 181 96.59 -18.25 33.31
#